data_AF-A0A426USY3-F1
#
_entry.id   AF-A0A426USY3-F1
#
_cell.length_a   1.000
_cell.length_b   1.000
_cell.length_c   1.000
_cell.angle_alpha   90.00
_cell.angle_beta   90.00
_cell.angle_gamma   90.00
#
_symmetry.space_group_name_H-M   'P 1'
#
loop_
_entity.id
_entity.type
_entity.pdbx_description
1 polymer ?
#
loop_
_entity_poly.entity_id
_entity_poly.type
_entity_poly.pdbx_seq_one_letter_code
_entity_poly.pdbx_strand_id
1 'polypeptide(L)'
;MGSWGVKALESDEGLEVLALVQGLAQGRGRLTADELVAAARAEGLLGGDPAVDEYLYDMTALALAEILTGDTGQLVDPGFFGTAFAPTPEGTAALIEWVTQLRDGDPEREFRELRMHDPRQVEHVSKVLDGLGRLQTP
;
A
#
# COMPACT_ATOMS: atom_id res chain seq x y z
N MET A 1 10.69 -19.17 -9.57
CA MET A 1 9.94 -18.36 -8.58
C MET A 1 10.32 -16.93 -8.87
N GLY A 2 9.33 -16.08 -9.17
CA GLY A 2 9.55 -14.72 -9.68
C GLY A 2 10.41 -13.88 -8.74
N SER A 3 11.07 -12.84 -9.25
CA SER A 3 11.79 -11.88 -8.43
C SER A 3 10.75 -11.04 -7.69
N TRP A 4 10.51 -11.33 -6.42
CA TRP A 4 9.69 -10.52 -5.53
C TRP A 4 10.46 -9.21 -5.33
N GLY A 5 10.02 -8.14 -5.97
CA GLY A 5 10.64 -6.83 -5.85
C GLY A 5 10.63 -6.31 -4.41
N VAL A 6 11.30 -5.18 -4.19
CA VAL A 6 11.24 -4.53 -2.86
C VAL A 6 9.87 -3.91 -2.64
N LYS A 7 9.28 -3.37 -3.71
CA LYS A 7 7.97 -2.72 -3.65
C LYS A 7 6.83 -3.73 -3.71
N ALA A 8 5.72 -3.38 -3.08
CA ALA A 8 4.49 -4.14 -3.20
C ALA A 8 3.98 -4.11 -4.64
N LEU A 9 4.07 -2.97 -5.33
CA LEU A 9 3.68 -2.83 -6.74
C LEU A 9 4.51 -3.69 -7.73
N GLU A 10 5.57 -4.35 -7.27
CA GLU A 10 6.40 -5.28 -8.06
C GLU A 10 6.05 -6.76 -7.80
N SER A 11 4.97 -7.02 -7.04
CA SER A 11 4.47 -8.36 -6.71
C SER A 11 3.14 -8.65 -7.39
N ASP A 12 2.76 -9.93 -7.45
CA ASP A 12 1.48 -10.36 -8.03
C ASP A 12 0.31 -9.75 -7.25
N GLU A 13 0.37 -9.71 -5.92
CA GLU A 13 -0.65 -9.06 -5.07
C GLU A 13 -0.74 -7.55 -5.34
N GLY A 14 0.41 -6.88 -5.52
CA GLY A 14 0.44 -5.47 -5.86
C GLY A 14 -0.11 -5.16 -7.26
N LEU A 15 -0.01 -6.10 -8.21
CA LEU A 15 -0.62 -5.94 -9.53
C LEU A 15 -2.15 -6.02 -9.48
N GLU A 16 -2.72 -6.80 -8.56
CA GLU A 16 -4.17 -6.80 -8.32
C GLU A 16 -4.65 -5.45 -7.78
N VAL A 17 -3.91 -4.88 -6.82
CA VAL A 17 -4.18 -3.52 -6.31
C VAL A 17 -4.04 -2.49 -7.41
N LEU A 18 -3.00 -2.60 -8.25
CA LEU A 18 -2.79 -1.70 -9.36
C LEU A 18 -3.98 -1.72 -10.34
N ALA A 19 -4.48 -2.91 -10.69
CA ALA A 19 -5.63 -3.07 -11.57
C ALA A 19 -6.91 -2.44 -10.96
N LEU A 20 -7.14 -2.63 -9.65
CA LEU A 20 -8.22 -1.97 -8.93
C LEU A 20 -8.11 -0.44 -9.05
N VAL A 21 -6.95 0.13 -8.74
CA VAL A 21 -6.75 1.58 -8.74
C VAL A 21 -6.84 2.16 -10.16
N GLN A 22 -6.36 1.46 -11.19
CA GLN A 22 -6.55 1.85 -12.59
C GLN A 22 -8.04 1.95 -12.95
N GLY A 23 -8.85 0.96 -12.54
CA GLY A 23 -10.30 0.97 -12.75
C GLY A 23 -10.98 2.17 -12.08
N LEU A 24 -10.56 2.49 -10.85
CA LEU A 24 -11.07 3.68 -10.13
C LEU A 24 -10.63 4.99 -10.79
N ALA A 25 -9.40 5.05 -11.29
CA ALA A 25 -8.81 6.26 -11.87
C ALA A 25 -9.44 6.63 -13.22
N GLN A 26 -10.06 5.67 -13.92
CA GLN A 26 -10.62 5.88 -15.25
C GLN A 26 -11.67 7.01 -15.25
N GLY A 27 -11.35 8.11 -15.94
CA GLY A 27 -12.23 9.27 -16.07
C GLY A 27 -12.31 10.16 -14.82
N ARG A 28 -11.46 9.93 -13.82
CA ARG A 28 -11.41 10.73 -12.59
C ARG A 28 -10.17 11.64 -12.60
N GLY A 29 -10.33 12.84 -12.04
CA GLY A 29 -9.19 13.75 -11.83
C GLY A 29 -8.54 13.61 -10.45
N ARG A 30 -9.24 12.98 -9.50
CA ARG A 30 -8.80 12.83 -8.11
C ARG A 30 -9.42 11.59 -7.46
N LEU A 31 -8.60 10.90 -6.65
CA LEU A 31 -9.00 9.81 -5.76
C LEU A 31 -8.45 10.06 -4.36
N THR A 32 -9.25 9.83 -3.31
CA THR A 32 -8.82 10.01 -1.92
C THR A 32 -8.30 8.71 -1.30
N ALA A 33 -7.50 8.83 -0.23
CA ALA A 33 -7.05 7.67 0.54
C ALA A 33 -8.25 6.86 1.12
N ASP A 34 -9.32 7.53 1.56
CA ASP A 34 -10.55 6.86 1.99
C ASP A 34 -11.17 6.02 0.87
N GLU A 35 -11.25 6.56 -0.35
CA GLU A 35 -11.80 5.84 -1.51
C GLU A 35 -10.95 4.62 -1.86
N LEU A 36 -9.63 4.74 -1.81
CA LEU A 36 -8.71 3.64 -2.07
C LEU A 36 -8.87 2.52 -1.03
N VAL A 37 -8.87 2.86 0.26
CA VAL A 37 -9.03 1.89 1.35
C VAL A 37 -10.42 1.23 1.29
N ALA A 38 -11.47 2.01 1.04
CA ALA A 38 -12.83 1.50 0.92
C ALA A 38 -12.98 0.54 -0.27
N ALA A 39 -12.40 0.87 -1.42
CA ALA A 39 -12.43 0.01 -2.59
C ALA A 39 -11.66 -1.29 -2.37
N ALA A 40 -10.45 -1.23 -1.80
CA ALA A 40 -9.68 -2.44 -1.50
C ALA A 40 -10.41 -3.36 -0.52
N ARG A 41 -11.10 -2.79 0.48
CA ARG A 41 -11.97 -3.56 1.39
C ARG A 41 -13.17 -4.17 0.67
N ALA A 42 -13.81 -3.42 -0.22
CA ALA A 42 -14.97 -3.89 -0.96
C ALA A 42 -14.63 -5.06 -1.89
N GLU A 43 -13.43 -5.06 -2.49
CA GLU A 43 -12.90 -6.15 -3.32
C GLU A 43 -12.28 -7.30 -2.49
N GLY A 44 -12.26 -7.19 -1.16
CA GLY A 44 -11.69 -8.21 -0.29
C GLY A 44 -10.16 -8.27 -0.29
N LEU A 45 -9.48 -7.27 -0.86
CA LEU A 45 -8.02 -7.15 -0.88
C LEU A 45 -7.45 -6.58 0.43
N LEU A 46 -8.29 -5.95 1.26
CA LEU A 46 -7.88 -5.40 2.54
C LEU A 46 -8.91 -5.72 3.63
N GLY A 47 -8.43 -6.13 4.81
CA GLY A 47 -9.26 -6.41 5.98
C GLY A 47 -9.76 -5.16 6.72
N GLY A 48 -10.63 -5.41 7.71
CA GLY A 48 -11.09 -4.41 8.66
C GLY A 48 -10.19 -4.23 9.87
N ASP A 49 -9.39 -5.25 10.21
CA ASP A 49 -8.55 -5.32 11.42
C ASP A 49 -7.08 -5.51 11.04
N PRO A 50 -6.22 -4.50 11.25
CA PRO A 50 -4.77 -4.57 11.00
C PRO A 50 -4.02 -5.65 11.78
N ALA A 51 -4.59 -6.14 12.89
CA ALA A 51 -3.99 -7.22 13.67
C ALA A 51 -4.11 -8.59 13.00
N VAL A 52 -5.00 -8.74 12.00
CA VAL A 52 -5.11 -9.98 11.23
C VAL A 52 -3.83 -10.19 10.43
N ASP A 53 -3.19 -11.34 10.63
CA ASP A 53 -2.06 -11.81 9.83
C ASP A 53 -2.57 -12.43 8.53
N GLU A 54 -2.58 -11.62 7.48
CA GLU A 54 -2.99 -12.02 6.14
C GLU A 54 -2.08 -11.31 5.14
N TYR A 55 -1.26 -12.09 4.43
CA TYR A 55 -0.25 -11.58 3.53
C TYR A 55 -0.82 -10.71 2.42
N LEU A 56 -2.00 -11.05 1.89
CA LEU A 56 -2.68 -10.22 0.89
C LEU A 56 -3.02 -8.83 1.42
N TYR A 57 -3.47 -8.73 2.68
CA TYR A 57 -3.83 -7.46 3.31
C TYR A 57 -2.60 -6.59 3.54
N ASP A 58 -1.50 -7.21 3.96
CA ASP A 58 -0.21 -6.58 4.18
C ASP A 58 0.34 -5.98 2.88
N MET A 59 0.37 -6.79 1.83
CA MET A 59 0.80 -6.37 0.49
C MET A 59 -0.12 -5.29 -0.07
N THR A 60 -1.42 -5.39 0.16
CA THR A 60 -2.39 -4.40 -0.31
C THR A 60 -2.21 -3.05 0.37
N ALA A 61 -2.09 -3.03 1.70
CA ALA A 61 -1.84 -1.79 2.44
C ALA A 61 -0.54 -1.12 1.99
N LEU A 62 0.53 -1.90 1.79
CA LEU A 62 1.80 -1.39 1.32
C LEU A 62 1.71 -0.84 -0.11
N ALA A 63 1.01 -1.52 -1.03
CA ALA A 63 0.80 -1.06 -2.41
C ALA A 63 -0.02 0.25 -2.46
N LEU A 64 -1.10 0.34 -1.69
CA LEU A 64 -1.90 1.57 -1.60
C LEU A 64 -1.07 2.73 -1.02
N ALA A 65 -0.23 2.47 -0.02
CA ALA A 65 0.66 3.47 0.54
C ALA A 65 1.74 3.95 -0.45
N GLU A 66 2.31 3.04 -1.25
CA GLU A 66 3.22 3.38 -2.35
C GLU A 66 2.54 4.29 -3.38
N ILE A 67 1.30 3.99 -3.78
CA ILE A 67 0.52 4.82 -4.70
C ILE A 67 0.26 6.20 -4.08
N LEU A 68 -0.22 6.26 -2.83
CA LEU A 68 -0.59 7.50 -2.16
C LEU A 68 0.62 8.43 -1.94
N THR A 69 1.80 7.86 -1.69
CA THR A 69 3.05 8.61 -1.51
C THR A 69 3.76 8.92 -2.84
N GLY A 70 3.25 8.42 -3.97
CA GLY A 70 3.87 8.56 -5.28
C GLY A 70 5.15 7.74 -5.46
N ASP A 71 5.44 6.81 -4.55
CA ASP A 71 6.63 5.95 -4.61
C ASP A 71 6.37 4.67 -5.44
N THR A 72 5.85 4.85 -6.66
CA THR A 72 5.45 3.76 -7.58
C THR A 72 6.63 3.07 -8.28
N GLY A 73 7.87 3.43 -7.94
CA GLY A 73 9.08 2.85 -8.52
C GLY A 73 9.27 3.21 -10.00
N GLN A 74 9.48 2.22 -10.86
CA GLN A 74 9.67 2.40 -12.30
C GLN A 74 8.36 2.55 -13.08
N LEU A 75 7.21 2.47 -12.40
CA LEU A 75 5.90 2.65 -13.01
C LEU A 75 5.69 4.14 -13.34
N VAL A 76 6.03 4.54 -14.57
CA VAL A 76 5.72 5.87 -15.12
C VAL A 76 4.24 5.89 -15.52
N ASP A 77 3.41 6.63 -14.77
CA ASP A 77 1.95 6.73 -14.90
C ASP A 77 1.30 5.40 -15.35
N PRO A 78 1.13 4.43 -14.44
CA PRO A 78 0.73 3.07 -14.76
C PRO A 78 -0.74 2.97 -15.17
N GLY A 79 -1.27 3.89 -15.98
CA GLY A 79 -2.68 3.97 -16.31
C GLY A 79 -3.51 4.64 -15.23
N PHE A 80 -2.95 5.61 -14.50
CA PHE A 80 -3.73 6.48 -13.61
C PHE A 80 -4.31 7.68 -14.35
N PHE A 81 -3.97 7.87 -15.63
CA PHE A 81 -4.57 8.88 -16.51
C PHE A 81 -4.45 10.31 -15.96
N GLY A 82 -3.35 10.61 -15.27
CA GLY A 82 -3.15 11.89 -14.58
C GLY A 82 -4.02 12.11 -13.33
N THR A 83 -4.66 11.07 -12.80
CA THR A 83 -5.43 11.14 -11.54
C THR A 83 -4.51 11.52 -10.38
N ALA A 84 -4.89 12.55 -9.64
CA ALA A 84 -4.20 12.93 -8.41
C ALA A 84 -4.69 12.08 -7.23
N PHE A 85 -3.76 11.47 -6.49
CA PHE A 85 -4.07 10.80 -5.23
C PHE A 85 -3.96 11.79 -4.07
N ALA A 86 -4.97 11.79 -3.22
CA ALA A 86 -5.09 12.78 -2.17
C ALA A 86 -5.20 12.11 -0.79
N PRO A 87 -4.34 12.50 0.17
CA PRO A 87 -4.48 12.01 1.52
C PRO A 87 -5.78 12.54 2.15
N THR A 88 -6.37 11.70 3.00
CA THR A 88 -7.44 12.02 3.94
C THR A 88 -6.99 11.59 5.33
N PRO A 89 -7.42 12.26 6.43
CA PRO A 89 -6.98 11.91 7.77
C PRO A 89 -7.23 10.43 8.10
N GLU A 90 -8.44 9.95 7.83
CA GLU A 90 -8.90 8.60 8.16
C GLU A 90 -8.20 7.52 7.31
N GLY A 91 -8.24 7.64 5.98
CA GLY A 91 -7.64 6.69 5.06
C GLY A 91 -6.11 6.63 5.19
N THR A 92 -5.45 7.78 5.40
CA THR A 92 -4.00 7.82 5.65
C THR A 92 -3.67 7.19 7.00
N ALA A 93 -4.46 7.45 8.05
CA ALA A 93 -4.26 6.82 9.35
C ALA A 93 -4.44 5.29 9.28
N ALA A 94 -5.43 4.80 8.53
CA ALA A 94 -5.63 3.38 8.30
C ALA A 94 -4.41 2.73 7.63
N LEU A 95 -3.85 3.36 6.59
CA LEU A 95 -2.64 2.85 5.94
C LEU A 95 -1.42 2.89 6.88
N ILE A 96 -1.27 3.95 7.68
CA ILE A 96 -0.20 4.02 8.70
C ILE A 96 -0.33 2.88 9.70
N GLU A 97 -1.53 2.59 10.18
CA GLU A 97 -1.77 1.51 11.13
C GLU A 97 -1.36 0.16 10.55
N TRP A 98 -1.82 -0.17 9.34
CA TRP A 98 -1.43 -1.39 8.63
C TRP A 98 0.08 -1.49 8.42
N VAL A 99 0.72 -0.45 7.86
CA VAL A 99 2.16 -0.50 7.58
C VAL A 99 2.99 -0.50 8.89
N THR A 100 2.46 0.05 9.99
CA THR A 100 3.07 -0.06 11.32
C THR A 100 3.05 -1.50 11.82
N GLN A 101 1.99 -2.27 11.58
CA GLN A 101 1.96 -3.70 11.91
C GLN A 101 3.02 -4.49 11.13
N LEU A 102 3.30 -4.12 9.88
CA LEU A 102 4.40 -4.74 9.11
C LEU A 102 5.77 -4.48 9.76
N ARG A 103 5.99 -3.29 10.34
CA ARG A 103 7.27 -2.90 10.96
C ARG A 103 7.42 -3.38 12.40
N ASP A 104 6.35 -3.31 13.19
CA ASP A 104 6.41 -3.43 14.66
C ASP A 104 5.49 -4.53 15.23
N GLY A 105 4.68 -5.17 14.38
CA GLY A 105 3.77 -6.24 14.78
C GLY A 105 4.50 -7.55 15.09
N ASP A 106 3.72 -8.63 15.20
CA ASP A 106 4.20 -9.98 15.53
C ASP A 106 5.40 -10.38 14.64
N PRO A 107 6.56 -10.74 15.20
CA PRO A 107 7.69 -11.26 14.42
C PRO A 107 7.35 -12.47 13.54
N GLU A 108 6.35 -13.28 13.93
CA GLU A 108 5.88 -14.47 13.20
C GLU A 108 4.84 -14.14 12.11
N ARG A 109 4.45 -12.86 11.96
CA ARG A 109 3.56 -12.41 10.89
C ARG A 109 4.14 -12.79 9.53
N GLU A 110 3.32 -13.35 8.63
CA GLU A 110 3.79 -13.95 7.38
C GLU A 110 4.64 -12.98 6.54
N PHE A 111 4.21 -11.71 6.40
CA PHE A 111 5.01 -10.70 5.69
C PHE A 111 6.41 -10.52 6.30
N ARG A 112 6.50 -10.54 7.63
CA ARG A 112 7.77 -10.31 8.35
C ARG A 112 8.70 -11.50 8.20
N GLU A 113 8.18 -12.72 8.35
CA GLU A 113 8.94 -13.95 8.11
C GLU A 113 9.45 -14.04 6.66
N LEU A 114 8.63 -13.65 5.69
CA LEU A 114 8.99 -13.79 4.28
C LEU A 114 9.89 -12.67 3.75
N ARG A 115 9.72 -11.43 4.24
CA ARG A 115 10.36 -10.25 3.62
C ARG A 115 11.31 -9.49 4.54
N MET A 116 11.01 -9.38 5.83
CA MET A 116 11.71 -8.44 6.72
C MET A 116 13.10 -8.92 7.18
N HIS A 117 13.55 -10.10 6.74
CA HIS A 117 14.96 -10.51 6.84
C HIS A 117 15.87 -9.76 5.84
N ASP A 118 15.32 -9.19 4.77
CA ASP A 118 16.08 -8.36 3.82
C ASP A 118 16.13 -6.90 4.31
N PRO A 119 17.31 -6.32 4.57
CA PRO A 119 17.43 -4.93 5.01
C PRO A 119 16.77 -3.92 4.05
N ARG A 120 16.69 -4.23 2.76
CA ARG A 120 16.04 -3.36 1.76
C ARG A 120 14.52 -3.28 1.99
N GLN A 121 13.91 -4.38 2.44
CA GLN A 121 12.49 -4.42 2.79
C GLN A 121 12.23 -3.61 4.06
N VAL A 122 13.09 -3.73 5.06
CA VAL A 122 13.01 -2.94 6.30
C VAL A 122 13.13 -1.44 6.02
N GLU A 123 14.10 -1.05 5.19
CA GLU A 123 14.28 0.33 4.76
C GLU A 123 13.06 0.84 3.98
N HIS A 124 12.52 0.03 3.06
CA HIS A 124 11.35 0.38 2.26
C HIS A 124 10.10 0.61 3.11
N VAL A 125 9.75 -0.31 4.01
CA VAL A 125 8.60 -0.14 4.94
C VAL A 125 8.77 1.13 5.79
N SER A 126 9.98 1.39 6.27
CA SER A 126 10.26 2.61 7.05
C SER A 126 10.08 3.88 6.21
N LYS A 127 10.56 3.88 4.96
CA LYS A 127 10.39 5.01 4.03
C LYS A 127 8.92 5.26 3.69
N VAL A 128 8.12 4.20 3.50
CA VAL A 128 6.69 4.31 3.24
C VAL A 128 5.98 4.93 4.45
N LEU A 129 6.28 4.49 5.68
CA LEU A 129 5.73 5.10 6.90
C LEU A 129 6.08 6.58 7.03
N ASP A 130 7.33 6.95 6.78
CA ASP A 130 7.75 8.35 6.78
C ASP A 130 7.02 9.16 5.71
N GLY A 131 6.78 8.56 4.54
CA GLY A 131 5.99 9.13 3.46
C GLY A 131 4.56 9.42 3.89
N LEU A 132 3.87 8.44 4.45
CA LEU A 132 2.51 8.60 4.95
C LEU A 132 2.43 9.61 6.10
N GLY A 133 3.41 9.61 7.01
CA GLY A 133 3.47 10.58 8.12
C GLY A 133 3.57 12.03 7.63
N ARG A 134 4.30 12.28 6.54
CA ARG A 134 4.36 13.61 5.91
C ARG A 134 3.01 14.04 5.33
N LEU A 135 2.17 13.11 4.87
CA LEU A 135 0.85 13.40 4.31
C LEU A 135 -0.21 13.74 5.37
N GLN A 136 0.05 13.45 6.66
CA GLN A 136 -0.84 13.83 7.77
C GLN A 136 -0.62 15.25 8.30
N THR A 137 0.40 15.98 7.80
CA THR A 137 0.70 17.34 8.26
C THR A 137 -0.05 18.36 7.38
N PRO A 138 -0.80 19.32 7.95
CA PRO A 138 -1.56 20.32 7.20
C PRO A 138 -0.70 21.28 6.37
#